data_AF-E6TRX2-F1
#
_entry.id   AF-E6TRX2-F1
#
_cell.length_a   1.000
_cell.length_b   1.000
_cell.length_c   1.000
_cell.angle_alpha   90.00
_cell.angle_beta   90.00
_cell.angle_gamma   90.00
#
_symmetry.space_group_name_H-M   'P 1'
#
loop_
_entity.id
_entity.type
_entity.pdbx_description
1 polymer ?
#
loop_
_entity_poly.entity_id
_entity_poly.type
_entity_poly.pdbx_seq_one_letter_code
_entity_poly.pdbx_strand_id
1 'polypeptide(L)'
;MGFSYQASVAIAIQIKGTEKVGLYFFSGLEIKAFVDAINTSKRMKGSVDMPEGDYDLSFISLDGTLDGFHIWISEESLAGTIIHITDTEAAYKLTKKSTNTIRDILSD
;
A
#
# COMPACT_ATOMS: atom_id res chain seq x y z
N MET A 1 11.06 -11.27 -1.44
CA MET A 1 11.14 -10.10 -2.34
C MET A 1 11.55 -8.92 -1.48
N GLY A 2 12.69 -8.30 -1.77
CA GLY A 2 13.09 -7.05 -1.12
C GLY A 2 12.80 -5.93 -2.11
N PHE A 3 11.79 -5.11 -1.82
CA PHE A 3 11.47 -3.98 -2.67
C PHE A 3 12.38 -2.81 -2.27
N SER A 4 13.25 -2.40 -3.20
CA SER A 4 14.22 -1.32 -3.01
C SER A 4 13.67 -0.02 -3.61
N TYR A 5 12.89 0.71 -2.82
CA TYR A 5 12.36 2.03 -3.20
C TYR A 5 13.42 3.10 -2.91
N GLN A 6 14.41 3.23 -3.81
CA GLN A 6 15.54 4.15 -3.60
C GLN A 6 15.18 5.62 -3.88
N ALA A 7 14.07 5.93 -4.55
CA ALA A 7 13.61 7.31 -4.75
C ALA A 7 12.17 7.39 -5.30
N SER A 8 11.16 7.16 -4.46
CA SER A 8 9.79 7.57 -4.79
C SER A 8 9.68 9.08 -4.56
N VAL A 9 9.19 9.84 -5.55
CA VAL A 9 9.06 11.31 -5.48
C VAL A 9 7.69 11.72 -5.00
N ALA A 10 6.68 10.89 -5.29
CA ALA A 10 5.30 11.10 -4.93
C ALA A 10 4.59 9.75 -4.79
N ILE A 11 3.49 9.74 -4.06
CA ILE A 11 2.55 8.61 -4.04
C ILE A 11 1.20 9.14 -4.52
N ALA A 12 0.63 8.51 -5.53
CA ALA A 12 -0.76 8.72 -5.87
C ALA A 12 -1.62 7.75 -5.06
N ILE A 13 -2.66 8.28 -4.41
CA ILE A 13 -3.64 7.46 -3.69
C ILE A 13 -5.00 7.72 -4.31
N GLN A 14 -5.64 6.64 -4.72
CA GLN A 14 -7.03 6.65 -5.15
C GLN A 14 -7.86 5.89 -4.13
N ILE A 15 -8.87 6.57 -3.58
CA ILE A 15 -9.85 5.96 -2.67
C ILE A 15 -10.98 5.42 -3.54
N LYS A 16 -11.21 4.11 -3.51
CA LYS A 16 -12.26 3.48 -4.30
C LYS A 16 -13.65 3.95 -3.84
N GLY A 17 -14.54 4.17 -4.81
CA GLY A 17 -15.84 4.81 -4.57
C GLY A 17 -15.84 6.34 -4.66
N THR A 18 -14.67 6.95 -4.92
CA THR A 18 -14.54 8.37 -5.24
C THR A 18 -13.92 8.56 -6.62
N GLU A 19 -14.43 9.51 -7.43
CA GLU A 19 -13.78 9.93 -8.69
C GLU A 19 -12.52 10.79 -8.43
N LYS A 20 -12.18 11.02 -7.16
CA LYS A 20 -11.04 11.85 -6.76
C LYS A 20 -9.80 10.98 -6.66
N VAL A 21 -8.93 11.10 -7.66
CA VAL A 21 -7.52 10.73 -7.51
C VAL A 21 -6.81 11.92 -6.88
N GLY A 22 -6.28 11.73 -5.67
CA GLY A 22 -5.42 12.71 -5.02
C GLY A 22 -3.96 12.41 -5.32
N LEU A 23 -3.22 13.39 -5.84
CA LEU A 23 -1.76 13.32 -5.83
C LEU A 23 -1.28 13.82 -4.48
N TYR A 24 -0.75 12.93 -3.66
CA TYR A 24 -0.29 13.25 -2.32
C TYR A 24 1.24 13.30 -2.31
N PHE A 25 1.77 14.41 -1.79
CA PHE A 25 3.19 14.54 -1.53
C PHE A 25 3.45 14.17 -0.09
N PHE A 26 3.86 12.92 0.10
CA PHE A 26 4.28 12.42 1.40
C PHE A 26 5.74 12.79 1.67
N SER A 27 6.03 13.07 2.94
CA SER A 27 7.39 13.16 3.44
C SER A 27 8.12 11.83 3.25
N GLY A 28 9.46 11.90 3.23
CA GLY A 28 10.29 10.69 3.15
C GLY A 28 10.02 9.69 4.28
N LEU A 29 9.54 10.14 5.44
CA LEU A 29 9.18 9.27 6.57
C LEU A 29 7.89 8.49 6.31
N GLU A 30 6.88 9.12 5.72
CA GLU A 30 5.61 8.48 5.37
C GLU A 30 5.80 7.49 4.21
N ILE A 31 6.56 7.87 3.18
CA ILE A 31 6.95 6.95 2.10
C ILE A 31 7.67 5.74 2.71
N LYS A 32 8.62 5.96 3.62
CA LYS A 32 9.32 4.88 4.31
C LYS A 32 8.36 3.97 5.07
N ALA A 33 7.29 4.50 5.68
CA ALA A 33 6.31 3.70 6.39
C ALA A 33 5.57 2.72 5.47
N PHE A 34 5.15 3.16 4.27
CA PHE A 34 4.55 2.27 3.27
C PHE A 34 5.54 1.22 2.77
N VAL A 35 6.77 1.63 2.50
CA VAL A 35 7.85 0.72 2.07
C VAL A 35 8.17 -0.34 3.13
N ASP A 36 8.28 0.07 4.39
CA ASP A 36 8.51 -0.84 5.51
C ASP A 36 7.32 -1.80 5.67
N ALA A 37 6.09 -1.32 5.47
CA ALA A 37 4.89 -2.15 5.52
C ALA A 37 4.92 -3.25 4.45
N ILE A 38 5.27 -2.91 3.21
CA ILE A 38 5.43 -3.86 2.11
C ILE A 38 6.53 -4.88 2.44
N ASN A 39 7.70 -4.41 2.84
CA ASN A 39 8.86 -5.28 3.09
C ASN A 39 8.72 -6.18 4.33
N THR A 40 7.95 -5.76 5.33
CA THR A 40 7.70 -6.55 6.56
C THR A 40 6.43 -7.39 6.50
N SER A 41 5.61 -7.19 5.47
CA SER A 41 4.41 -7.98 5.24
C SER A 41 4.74 -9.46 5.04
N LYS A 42 3.81 -10.33 5.44
CA LYS A 42 3.98 -11.77 5.33
C LYS A 42 3.01 -12.32 4.31
N ARG A 43 3.52 -13.04 3.31
CA ARG A 43 2.70 -13.73 2.31
C ARG A 43 1.67 -14.62 3.02
N MET A 44 0.42 -14.46 2.65
CA MET A 44 -0.68 -15.30 3.11
C MET A 44 -0.62 -16.66 2.40
N LYS A 45 -1.01 -17.73 3.10
CA LYS A 45 -1.09 -19.07 2.50
C LYS A 45 -2.48 -19.27 1.88
N GLY A 46 -2.54 -19.85 0.69
CA GLY A 46 -3.79 -20.14 -0.03
C GLY A 46 -3.96 -19.29 -1.29
N SER A 47 -4.97 -19.63 -2.12
CA SER A 47 -5.45 -18.71 -3.15
C SER A 47 -6.25 -17.61 -2.48
N VAL A 48 -6.03 -16.38 -2.90
CA VAL A 48 -6.62 -15.20 -2.27
C VAL A 48 -7.63 -14.62 -3.24
N ASP A 49 -8.89 -15.03 -3.08
CA ASP A 49 -10.02 -14.39 -3.74
C ASP A 49 -10.50 -13.26 -2.82
N MET A 50 -9.96 -12.06 -3.04
CA MET A 50 -10.29 -10.87 -2.27
C MET A 50 -11.10 -9.90 -3.13
N PRO A 51 -12.13 -9.25 -2.55
CA PRO A 51 -12.85 -8.17 -3.21
C PRO A 51 -11.90 -7.02 -3.50
N GLU A 52 -12.29 -6.06 -4.33
CA GLU A 52 -11.46 -4.90 -4.69
C GLU A 52 -10.94 -4.11 -3.46
N GLY A 53 -9.75 -3.53 -3.58
CA GLY A 53 -9.05 -2.76 -2.53
C GLY A 53 -9.85 -1.57 -2.00
N ASP A 54 -9.67 -1.24 -0.72
CA ASP A 54 -10.18 0.02 -0.16
C ASP A 54 -9.42 1.22 -0.78
N TYR A 55 -8.12 1.03 -1.03
CA TYR A 55 -7.21 2.02 -1.58
C TYR A 55 -6.35 1.44 -2.70
N ASP A 56 -6.14 2.22 -3.75
CA ASP A 56 -5.10 1.99 -4.73
C ASP A 56 -3.93 2.93 -4.45
N LEU A 57 -2.75 2.35 -4.22
CA LEU A 57 -1.51 3.04 -3.95
C LEU A 57 -0.59 2.91 -5.15
N SER A 58 -0.07 4.01 -5.67
CA SER A 58 0.95 3.99 -6.73
C SER A 58 2.17 4.80 -6.31
N PHE A 59 3.33 4.14 -6.25
CA PHE A 59 4.61 4.82 -6.11
C PHE A 59 5.10 5.29 -7.47
N ILE A 60 5.50 6.55 -7.54
CA ILE A 60 6.11 7.13 -8.74
C ILE A 60 7.59 7.36 -8.45
N SER A 61 8.44 6.60 -9.13
CA SER A 61 9.89 6.72 -9.05
C SER A 61 10.40 7.90 -9.89
N LEU A 62 11.61 8.41 -9.59
CA LEU A 62 12.24 9.50 -10.36
C LEU A 62 12.37 9.21 -11.87
N ASP A 63 12.49 7.93 -12.24
CA ASP A 63 12.58 7.46 -13.63
C ASP A 63 11.21 7.32 -14.32
N GLY A 64 10.12 7.65 -13.62
CA GLY A 64 8.76 7.51 -14.11
C GLY A 64 8.17 6.12 -13.95
N THR A 65 8.88 5.17 -13.33
CA THR A 65 8.35 3.83 -13.05
C THR A 65 7.23 3.92 -12.02
N LEU A 66 6.09 3.30 -12.36
CA LEU A 66 4.93 3.16 -11.50
C LEU A 66 4.93 1.78 -10.85
N ASP A 67 4.84 1.74 -9.52
CA ASP A 67 4.67 0.51 -8.76
C ASP A 67 3.38 0.57 -7.94
N GLY A 68 2.48 -0.37 -8.18
CA GLY A 68 1.08 -0.26 -7.75
C GLY A 68 0.63 -1.36 -6.80
N PHE A 69 -0.22 -0.99 -5.85
CA PHE A 69 -0.72 -1.90 -4.81
C PHE A 69 -2.20 -1.66 -4.52
N HIS A 70 -2.96 -2.73 -4.35
CA HIS A 70 -4.27 -2.71 -3.71
C HIS A 70 -4.07 -2.91 -2.21
N ILE A 71 -4.70 -2.04 -1.41
CA ILE A 71 -4.59 -2.05 0.04
C ILE A 71 -5.99 -2.15 0.66
N TRP A 72 -6.13 -3.07 1.61
CA TRP A 72 -7.28 -3.17 2.50
C TRP A 72 -6.85 -2.77 3.91
N ILE A 73 -7.37 -1.65 4.40
CA ILE A 73 -7.17 -1.18 5.78
C ILE A 73 -8.57 -0.87 6.33
N SER A 74 -9.11 -1.82 7.09
CA SER A 74 -10.33 -1.61 7.86
C SER A 74 -10.05 -0.77 9.10
N GLU A 75 -10.99 0.11 9.48
CA GLU A 75 -10.97 0.84 10.75
C GLU A 75 -11.03 -0.09 11.97
N GLU A 76 -11.72 -1.22 11.83
CA GLU A 76 -11.98 -2.17 12.92
C GLU A 76 -10.96 -3.31 13.00
N SER A 77 -10.24 -3.57 11.90
CA SER A 77 -9.25 -4.66 11.84
C SER A 77 -7.88 -4.25 12.38
N LEU A 78 -7.25 -5.15 13.14
CA LEU A 78 -5.86 -5.00 13.60
C LEU A 78 -4.81 -5.33 12.52
N ALA A 79 -5.23 -5.83 11.37
CA ALA A 79 -4.32 -6.19 10.28
C ALA A 79 -4.91 -5.80 8.92
N GLY A 80 -4.13 -5.05 8.16
CA GLY A 80 -4.40 -4.78 6.75
C GLY A 80 -3.82 -5.85 5.83
N THR A 81 -4.24 -5.80 4.58
CA THR A 81 -3.74 -6.66 3.50
C THR A 81 -3.24 -5.78 2.37
N ILE A 82 -2.19 -6.25 1.69
CA ILE A 82 -1.67 -5.62 0.49
C ILE A 82 -1.47 -6.66 -0.61
N ILE A 83 -1.86 -6.31 -1.83
CA ILE A 83 -1.69 -7.10 -3.05
C ILE A 83 -1.00 -6.21 -4.09
N HIS A 84 -0.06 -6.78 -4.83
CA HIS A 84 0.58 -6.07 -5.94
C HIS A 84 -0.34 -6.07 -7.16
N ILE A 85 -0.49 -4.96 -7.88
CA ILE A 85 -1.43 -4.89 -9.03
C ILE A 85 -1.06 -5.87 -10.16
N THR A 86 0.21 -6.24 -10.27
CA THR A 86 0.71 -7.20 -11.27
C THR A 86 0.80 -8.64 -10.78
N ASP A 87 0.64 -8.88 -9.47
CA ASP A 87 0.67 -10.22 -8.86
C ASP A 87 -0.51 -10.34 -7.88
N THR A 88 -1.70 -10.56 -8.46
CA THR A 88 -2.95 -10.70 -7.72
C THR A 88 -3.09 -12.05 -7.01
N GLU A 89 -2.21 -13.01 -7.31
CA GLU A 89 -2.22 -14.35 -6.70
C GLU A 89 -1.52 -14.36 -5.33
N ALA A 90 -0.78 -13.31 -5.00
CA ALA A 90 -0.04 -13.18 -3.75
C ALA A 90 -0.55 -12.01 -2.91
N ALA A 91 -1.34 -12.33 -1.88
CA ALA A 91 -1.65 -11.36 -0.83
C ALA A 91 -0.66 -11.44 0.31
N TYR A 92 -0.38 -10.27 0.88
CA TYR A 92 0.54 -10.10 1.98
C TYR A 92 -0.18 -9.43 3.14
N LYS A 93 -0.06 -10.04 4.32
CA LYS A 93 -0.63 -9.52 5.55
C LYS A 93 0.32 -8.51 6.16
N LEU A 94 -0.17 -7.30 6.40
CA LEU A 94 0.57 -6.25 7.09
C LEU A 94 0.73 -6.60 8.58
N THR A 95 1.82 -6.11 9.18
CA THR A 95 1.97 -6.19 10.64
C THR A 95 0.98 -5.24 11.31
N LYS A 96 0.61 -5.51 12.57
CA LYS A 96 -0.25 -4.59 13.35
C LYS A 96 0.34 -3.17 13.43
N LYS A 97 1.66 -3.08 13.61
CA LYS A 97 2.37 -1.80 13.64
C LYS A 97 2.21 -1.04 12.32
N SER A 98 2.53 -1.70 11.20
CA SER A 98 2.43 -1.10 9.87
C SER A 98 0.99 -0.71 9.51
N THR A 99 0.02 -1.55 9.88
CA THR A 99 -1.41 -1.28 9.66
C THR A 99 -1.83 0.01 10.36
N ASN A 100 -1.44 0.17 11.63
CA ASN A 100 -1.76 1.39 12.39
C ASN A 100 -1.06 2.61 11.79
N THR A 101 0.24 2.52 11.49
CA THR A 101 0.98 3.64 10.90
C THR A 101 0.38 4.09 9.57
N ILE A 102 0.03 3.16 8.66
CA ILE A 102 -0.61 3.54 7.39
C ILE A 102 -1.98 4.15 7.63
N ARG A 103 -2.78 3.60 8.55
CA ARG A 103 -4.10 4.16 8.88
C ARG A 103 -3.99 5.61 9.35
N ASP A 104 -3.02 5.89 10.23
CA ASP A 104 -2.79 7.24 10.75
C ASP A 104 -2.43 8.20 9.60
N ILE A 105 -1.60 7.76 8.63
CA ILE A 105 -1.24 8.56 7.44
C ILE A 105 -2.43 8.81 6.51
N LEU A 106 -3.33 7.83 6.36
CA LEU A 106 -4.49 7.94 5.46
C LEU A 106 -5.69 8.70 6.07
N SER A 107 -5.68 8.91 7.39
CA SER A 107 -6.78 9.58 8.11
C SER A 107 -6.52 11.08 8.34
N ASP A 108 -5.33 11.57 7.96
CA ASP A 108 -4.89 12.97 8.09
C ASP A 108 -5.15 13.75 6.78
#